data_AF-A0A7X9L652-F1
#
_entry.id   AF-A0A7X9L652-F1
#
_cell.length_a   1.000
_cell.length_b   1.000
_cell.length_c   1.000
_cell.angle_alpha   90.00
_cell.angle_beta   90.00
_cell.angle_gamma   90.00
#
_symmetry.space_group_name_H-M   'P 1'
#
loop_
_entity.id
_entity.type
_entity.pdbx_description
1 polymer ?
#
loop_
_entity_poly.entity_id
_entity_poly.type
_entity_poly.pdbx_seq_one_letter_code
_entity_poly.pdbx_strand_id
1 'polypeptide(L)'
;VGMTLLRKVGGASGPLYGSFFMKAGAEVAGQSEVSFDDLRRMLRAGVSSIQQRGKAELGDKTMLDSYLPGLDVLEAADAGDPKAALTAFVERMQQGSDETIPLVAKKGRAMRLGERSVGHRDPGSQSSWQLMNCFLEEYAAR
;
A
#
# COMPACT_ATOMS: atom_id res chain seq x y z
N VAL A 1 -1.34 -12.01 -11.05
CA VAL A 1 -1.43 -10.55 -10.89
C VAL A 1 -0.07 -9.86 -10.97
N GLY A 2 0.86 -10.09 -10.04
CA GLY A 2 2.13 -9.35 -9.97
C GLY A 2 2.97 -9.34 -11.26
N MET A 3 3.14 -10.51 -11.91
CA MET A 3 3.87 -10.61 -13.18
C MET A 3 3.21 -9.79 -14.31
N THR A 4 1.87 -9.70 -14.32
CA THR A 4 1.13 -8.91 -15.32
C THR A 4 1.41 -7.42 -15.11
N LEU A 5 1.31 -6.93 -13.88
CA LEU A 5 1.58 -5.52 -13.56
C LEU A 5 3.02 -5.13 -13.89
N LEU A 6 3.97 -5.99 -13.53
CA LEU A 6 5.38 -5.79 -13.85
C LEU A 6 5.64 -5.65 -15.36
N ARG A 7 4.90 -6.38 -16.19
CA ARG A 7 5.08 -6.40 -17.66
C ARG A 7 4.25 -5.35 -18.41
N LYS A 8 3.11 -4.93 -17.86
CA LYS A 8 2.10 -4.15 -18.59
C LYS A 8 1.92 -2.73 -18.07
N VAL A 9 2.31 -2.44 -16.82
CA VAL A 9 2.27 -1.08 -16.26
C VAL A 9 3.64 -0.44 -16.41
N GLY A 10 3.69 0.67 -17.16
CA GLY A 10 4.91 1.47 -17.32
C GLY A 10 5.17 2.39 -16.13
N GLY A 11 6.36 2.99 -16.09
CA GLY A 11 6.75 3.94 -15.04
C GLY A 11 7.13 3.26 -13.72
N ALA A 12 7.19 4.06 -12.64
CA ALA A 12 7.65 3.58 -11.35
C ALA A 12 6.64 2.62 -10.67
N SER A 13 5.34 2.80 -10.89
CA SER A 13 4.28 2.04 -10.20
C SER A 13 4.24 0.57 -10.63
N GLY A 14 4.56 0.23 -11.89
CA GLY A 14 4.49 -1.14 -12.39
C GLY A 14 5.41 -2.11 -11.63
N PRO A 15 6.72 -1.84 -11.52
CA PRO A 15 7.62 -2.66 -10.72
C PRO A 15 7.29 -2.68 -9.22
N LEU A 16 6.73 -1.60 -8.67
CA LEU A 16 6.37 -1.51 -7.25
C LEU A 16 5.15 -2.40 -6.93
N TYR A 17 4.03 -2.21 -7.64
CA TYR A 17 2.86 -3.08 -7.48
C TYR A 17 3.15 -4.52 -7.90
N GLY A 18 3.95 -4.71 -8.96
CA GLY A 18 4.41 -6.04 -9.37
C GLY A 18 5.14 -6.76 -8.23
N SER A 19 6.08 -6.07 -7.56
CA SER A 19 6.81 -6.61 -6.40
C SER A 19 5.87 -6.88 -5.23
N PHE A 20 4.95 -5.96 -4.93
CA PHE A 20 3.95 -6.11 -3.88
C PHE A 20 3.17 -7.40 -4.03
N PHE A 21 2.52 -7.61 -5.18
CA PHE A 21 1.68 -8.79 -5.40
C PHE A 21 2.48 -10.09 -5.51
N MET A 22 3.72 -10.04 -6.02
CA MET A 22 4.58 -11.23 -6.05
C MET A 22 5.00 -11.66 -4.64
N LYS A 23 5.35 -10.71 -3.77
CA LYS A 23 5.75 -11.01 -2.39
C LYS A 23 4.56 -11.36 -1.51
N ALA A 24 3.44 -10.66 -1.63
CA ALA A 24 2.20 -11.03 -0.96
C ALA A 24 1.77 -12.47 -1.33
N GLY A 25 1.72 -12.80 -2.62
CA GLY A 25 1.30 -14.14 -3.05
C GLY A 25 2.24 -15.28 -2.64
N ALA A 26 3.52 -14.99 -2.37
CA ALA A 26 4.47 -15.99 -1.92
C ALA A 26 4.21 -16.47 -0.47
N GLU A 27 3.62 -15.63 0.38
CA GLU A 27 3.30 -15.97 1.78
C GLU A 27 2.23 -17.05 1.93
N VAL A 28 1.42 -17.26 0.89
CA VAL A 28 0.29 -18.20 0.86
C VAL A 28 0.38 -19.15 -0.33
N ALA A 29 1.59 -19.39 -0.84
CA ALA A 29 1.80 -20.25 -2.01
C ALA A 29 1.27 -21.67 -1.75
N GLY A 30 0.39 -22.15 -2.63
CA GLY A 30 -0.22 -23.48 -2.53
C GLY A 30 -1.43 -23.57 -1.60
N GLN A 31 -1.83 -22.46 -0.96
CA GLN A 31 -3.05 -22.41 -0.15
C GLN A 31 -4.27 -22.06 -1.02
N SER A 32 -5.43 -22.65 -0.68
CA SER A 32 -6.71 -22.36 -1.32
C SER A 32 -7.55 -21.33 -0.53
N GLU A 33 -7.22 -21.12 0.73
CA GLU A 33 -7.88 -20.19 1.65
C GLU A 33 -6.82 -19.34 2.34
N VAL A 34 -7.22 -18.13 2.76
CA VAL A 34 -6.34 -17.14 3.39
C VAL A 34 -7.01 -16.71 4.69
N SER A 35 -6.37 -17.02 5.82
CA SER A 35 -6.82 -16.51 7.13
C SER A 35 -6.48 -15.01 7.28
N PHE A 36 -7.03 -14.37 8.31
CA PHE A 36 -6.70 -12.98 8.60
C PHE A 36 -5.20 -12.78 8.93
N ASP A 37 -4.58 -13.75 9.61
CA ASP A 37 -3.14 -13.71 9.90
C ASP A 37 -2.30 -13.88 8.64
N ASP A 38 -2.75 -14.72 7.71
CA ASP A 38 -2.11 -14.86 6.40
C ASP A 38 -2.18 -13.54 5.64
N LEU A 39 -3.34 -12.89 5.62
CA LEU A 39 -3.52 -11.58 4.99
C LEU A 39 -2.59 -10.51 5.59
N ARG A 40 -2.44 -10.47 6.92
CA ARG A 40 -1.48 -9.56 7.58
C ARG A 40 -0.05 -9.79 7.09
N ARG A 41 0.40 -11.05 7.05
CA ARG A 41 1.73 -11.40 6.52
C ARG A 41 1.89 -11.05 5.05
N MET A 42 0.87 -11.31 4.22
CA MET A 42 0.85 -10.95 2.81
C MET A 42 1.03 -9.45 2.59
N LEU A 43 0.26 -8.61 3.30
CA LEU A 43 0.34 -7.16 3.20
C LEU A 43 1.69 -6.64 3.67
N ARG A 44 2.19 -7.11 4.82
CA ARG A 44 3.52 -6.76 5.35
C ARG A 44 4.63 -7.11 4.36
N ALA A 45 4.62 -8.32 3.79
CA ALA A 45 5.61 -8.77 2.81
C ALA A 45 5.54 -7.94 1.52
N GLY A 46 4.32 -7.65 1.06
CA GLY A 46 4.07 -6.80 -0.10
C GLY A 46 4.64 -5.39 0.08
N VAL A 47 4.29 -4.71 1.17
CA VAL A 47 4.75 -3.33 1.46
C VAL A 47 6.26 -3.29 1.68
N SER A 48 6.81 -4.26 2.42
CA SER A 48 8.27 -4.36 2.61
C SER A 48 9.01 -4.47 1.27
N SER A 49 8.43 -5.17 0.30
CA SER A 49 9.01 -5.28 -1.05
C SER A 49 8.99 -3.95 -1.83
N ILE A 50 7.93 -3.14 -1.65
CA ILE A 50 7.85 -1.79 -2.22
C ILE A 50 8.97 -0.94 -1.61
N GLN A 51 9.12 -0.99 -0.29
CA GLN A 51 10.14 -0.23 0.42
C GLN A 51 11.56 -0.62 -0.01
N GLN A 52 11.86 -1.92 -0.08
CA GLN A 52 13.17 -2.41 -0.56
C GLN A 52 13.45 -2.00 -2.01
N ARG A 53 12.44 -2.07 -2.88
CA ARG A 53 12.58 -1.72 -4.31
C ARG A 53 12.73 -0.21 -4.53
N GLY A 54 11.89 0.58 -3.87
CA GLY A 54 11.82 2.04 -4.03
C GLY A 54 12.81 2.82 -3.17
N LYS A 55 13.35 2.18 -2.12
CA LYS A 55 14.21 2.80 -1.09
C LYS A 55 13.57 4.08 -0.53
N ALA A 56 12.26 4.07 -0.39
CA ALA A 56 11.46 5.19 0.10
C ALA A 56 11.15 4.98 1.58
N GLU A 57 10.96 6.07 2.30
CA GLU A 57 10.60 6.08 3.72
C GLU A 57 9.28 6.82 3.93
N LEU A 58 8.73 6.72 5.14
CA LEU A 58 7.60 7.55 5.53
C LEU A 58 8.02 9.03 5.46
N GLY A 59 7.19 9.87 4.85
CA GLY A 59 7.48 11.28 4.59
C GLY A 59 8.20 11.54 3.26
N ASP A 60 8.40 10.54 2.40
CA ASP A 60 9.00 10.72 1.06
C ASP A 60 8.00 11.16 -0.02
N LYS A 61 6.71 11.22 0.32
CA LYS A 61 5.59 11.53 -0.58
C LYS A 61 5.42 10.46 -1.67
N THR A 62 5.11 9.25 -1.24
CA THR A 62 4.96 8.04 -2.06
C THR A 62 3.80 7.16 -1.55
N MET A 63 3.56 6.03 -2.20
CA MET A 63 2.64 5.01 -1.73
C MET A 63 2.90 4.50 -0.30
N LEU A 64 4.13 4.60 0.22
CA LEU A 64 4.44 4.17 1.58
C LEU A 64 3.81 5.07 2.64
N ASP A 65 3.53 6.34 2.32
CA ASP A 65 2.85 7.26 3.22
C ASP A 65 1.41 6.86 3.50
N SER A 66 0.81 6.07 2.60
CA SER A 66 -0.48 5.44 2.83
C SER A 66 -0.31 4.08 3.52
N TYR A 67 0.56 3.21 2.99
CA TYR A 67 0.69 1.83 3.47
C TYR A 67 1.27 1.69 4.88
N LEU A 68 2.34 2.41 5.22
CA LEU A 68 3.04 2.20 6.49
C LEU A 68 2.16 2.55 7.69
N PRO A 69 1.49 3.73 7.73
CA PRO A 69 0.61 4.03 8.85
C PRO A 69 -0.62 3.11 8.91
N GLY A 70 -1.12 2.67 7.75
CA GLY A 70 -2.16 1.65 7.69
C GLY A 70 -1.69 0.37 8.37
N LEU A 71 -0.54 -0.18 7.95
CA LEU A 71 -0.01 -1.42 8.52
C LEU A 71 0.19 -1.34 10.04
N ASP A 72 0.65 -0.21 10.56
CA ASP A 72 0.78 -0.04 12.02
C ASP A 72 -0.57 -0.26 12.74
N VAL A 73 -1.67 0.26 12.17
CA VAL A 73 -3.03 0.04 12.68
C VAL A 73 -3.47 -1.41 12.56
N LEU A 74 -3.22 -2.04 11.40
CA LEU A 74 -3.61 -3.44 11.16
C LEU A 74 -2.89 -4.42 12.09
N GLU A 75 -1.62 -4.15 12.40
CA GLU A 75 -0.80 -4.99 13.28
C GLU A 75 -1.15 -4.81 14.76
N ALA A 76 -1.60 -3.62 15.15
CA ALA A 76 -2.07 -3.36 16.51
C ALA A 76 -3.53 -3.84 16.76
N ALA A 77 -4.28 -4.15 15.70
CA ALA A 77 -5.67 -4.54 15.80
C ALA A 77 -5.86 -5.96 16.36
N ASP A 78 -6.97 -6.14 17.08
CA ASP A 78 -7.40 -7.45 17.56
C ASP A 78 -7.72 -8.39 16.39
N ALA A 79 -7.25 -9.62 16.46
CA ALA A 79 -7.50 -10.67 15.49
C ALA A 79 -8.97 -11.15 15.50
N GLY A 80 -9.69 -10.90 16.59
CA GLY A 80 -11.08 -11.34 16.79
C GLY A 80 -12.12 -10.64 15.90
N ASP A 81 -11.79 -9.47 15.34
CA ASP A 81 -12.65 -8.75 14.40
C ASP A 81 -11.88 -8.28 13.15
N PRO A 82 -11.66 -9.19 12.17
CA PRO A 82 -10.98 -8.86 10.93
C PRO A 82 -11.63 -7.72 10.15
N LYS A 83 -12.95 -7.58 10.21
CA LYS A 83 -13.69 -6.55 9.46
C LYS A 83 -13.38 -5.17 10.05
N ALA A 84 -13.49 -5.01 11.37
CA ALA A 84 -13.13 -3.76 12.03
C ALA A 84 -11.66 -3.41 11.83
N ALA A 85 -10.76 -4.39 11.91
CA ALA A 85 -9.33 -4.19 11.68
C ALA A 85 -9.03 -3.70 10.25
N LEU A 86 -9.66 -4.29 9.23
CA LEU A 86 -9.51 -3.87 7.84
C LEU A 86 -10.14 -2.49 7.58
N THR A 87 -11.27 -2.16 8.20
CA THR A 87 -11.86 -0.82 8.13
C THR A 87 -10.90 0.23 8.68
N ALA A 88 -10.37 0.03 9.89
CA ALA A 88 -9.42 0.96 10.51
C ALA A 88 -8.12 1.09 9.70
N PHE A 89 -7.62 -0.02 9.14
CA PHE A 89 -6.49 -0.04 8.23
C PHE A 89 -6.73 0.86 7.00
N VAL A 90 -7.84 0.68 6.30
CA VAL A 90 -8.18 1.45 5.09
C VAL A 90 -8.42 2.92 5.40
N GLU A 91 -9.09 3.25 6.50
CA GLU A 91 -9.28 4.63 6.94
C GLU A 91 -7.94 5.32 7.23
N ARG A 92 -7.03 4.62 7.92
CA ARG A 92 -5.70 5.17 8.19
C ARG A 92 -4.87 5.34 6.92
N MET A 93 -5.00 4.43 5.96
CA MET A 93 -4.39 4.57 4.64
C MET A 93 -4.91 5.80 3.88
N GLN A 94 -6.19 6.14 4.01
CA GLN A 94 -6.78 7.34 3.41
C GLN A 94 -6.14 8.60 4.01
N GLN A 95 -6.10 8.65 5.34
CA GLN A 95 -5.48 9.76 6.08
C GLN A 95 -4.00 9.90 5.69
N GLY A 96 -3.26 8.80 5.59
CA GLY A 96 -1.85 8.80 5.17
C GLY A 96 -1.67 9.32 3.74
N SER A 97 -2.63 9.02 2.85
CA SER A 97 -2.66 9.60 1.51
C SER A 97 -2.89 11.11 1.54
N ASP A 98 -3.82 11.59 2.38
CA ASP A 98 -4.08 13.03 2.56
C ASP A 98 -2.89 13.78 3.18
N GLU A 99 -2.21 13.15 4.14
CA GLU A 99 -1.00 13.66 4.79
C GLU A 99 0.16 13.85 3.80
N THR A 100 0.08 13.29 2.59
CA THR A 100 1.08 13.58 1.54
C THR A 100 0.99 15.00 1.00
N ILE A 101 -0.17 15.66 1.05
CA ILE A 101 -0.41 16.98 0.44
C ILE A 101 0.66 18.03 0.82
N PRO A 102 0.98 18.26 2.11
CA PRO A 102 1.97 19.25 2.51
C PRO A 102 3.43 18.83 2.25
N LEU A 103 3.70 17.58 1.86
CA LEU A 103 5.08 17.09 1.75
C LEU A 103 5.78 17.57 0.47
N VAL A 104 7.09 17.82 0.60
CA VAL A 104 8.02 17.93 -0.53
C VAL A 104 8.43 16.52 -0.96
N ALA A 105 8.24 16.21 -2.25
CA ALA A 105 8.57 14.89 -2.79
C ALA A 105 10.08 14.63 -2.76
N LYS A 106 10.48 13.49 -2.20
CA LYS A 106 11.88 13.03 -2.16
C LYS A 106 12.18 11.90 -3.14
N LYS A 107 11.14 11.28 -3.70
CA LYS A 107 11.23 10.15 -4.63
C LYS A 107 10.41 10.35 -5.90
N GLY A 108 10.65 9.47 -6.87
CA GLY A 108 9.86 9.39 -8.10
C GLY A 108 10.01 10.61 -9.01
N ARG A 109 9.02 10.84 -9.87
CA ARG A 109 9.03 11.99 -10.79
C ARG A 109 8.71 13.31 -10.09
N ALA A 110 7.92 13.27 -9.01
CA ALA A 110 7.49 14.45 -8.28
C ALA A 110 8.66 15.20 -7.62
N MET A 111 9.73 14.50 -7.20
CA MET A 111 10.91 15.14 -6.61
C MET A 111 11.57 16.20 -7.51
N ARG A 112 11.38 16.10 -8.84
CA ARG A 112 11.92 17.06 -9.81
C ARG A 112 11.26 18.44 -9.71
N LEU A 113 10.13 18.53 -9.03
CA LEU A 113 9.39 19.77 -8.80
C LEU A 113 9.86 20.50 -7.53
N GLY A 114 10.61 19.84 -6.63
CA GLY A 114 11.01 20.40 -5.34
C GLY A 114 9.79 20.92 -4.56
N GLU A 115 9.89 22.12 -3.99
CA GLU A 115 8.81 22.80 -3.25
C GLU A 115 7.48 22.87 -4.02
N ARG A 116 7.51 22.86 -5.36
CA ARG A 116 6.28 22.90 -6.18
C ARG A 116 5.46 21.61 -6.10
N SER A 117 5.96 20.54 -5.47
CA SER A 117 5.15 19.35 -5.20
C SER A 117 4.20 19.51 -4.00
N VAL A 118 4.43 20.51 -3.15
CA VAL A 118 3.59 20.83 -1.99
C VAL A 118 2.20 21.28 -2.47
N GLY A 119 1.16 20.90 -1.75
CA GLY A 119 -0.23 21.23 -2.08
C GLY A 119 -0.90 20.21 -3.03
N HIS A 120 -0.17 19.18 -3.45
CA HIS A 120 -0.70 18.10 -4.31
C HIS A 120 -0.59 16.75 -3.61
N ARG A 121 -1.68 15.97 -3.61
CA ARG A 121 -1.70 14.59 -3.11
C ARG A 121 -0.82 13.69 -3.99
N ASP A 122 -0.09 12.75 -3.41
CA ASP A 122 0.64 11.75 -4.19
C ASP A 122 -0.33 10.78 -4.90
N PRO A 123 -0.20 10.57 -6.23
CA PRO A 123 -1.02 9.59 -6.92
C PRO A 123 -0.72 8.14 -6.51
N GLY A 124 0.50 7.83 -6.06
CA GLY A 124 0.87 6.50 -5.58
C GLY A 124 0.20 6.15 -4.25
N SER A 125 0.18 7.09 -3.29
CA SER A 125 -0.56 6.95 -2.03
C SER A 125 -2.06 6.81 -2.29
N GLN A 126 -2.62 7.62 -3.19
CA GLN A 126 -4.04 7.58 -3.52
C GLN A 126 -4.47 6.25 -4.13
N SER A 127 -3.74 5.77 -5.14
CA SER A 127 -4.06 4.50 -5.80
C SER A 127 -3.85 3.30 -4.87
N SER A 128 -2.93 3.38 -3.92
CA SER A 128 -2.71 2.34 -2.91
C SER A 128 -3.87 2.24 -1.93
N TRP A 129 -4.35 3.37 -1.43
CA TRP A 129 -5.57 3.42 -0.63
C TRP A 129 -6.78 2.89 -1.41
N GLN A 130 -6.98 3.34 -2.66
CA GLN A 130 -8.11 2.90 -3.50
C GLN A 130 -8.11 1.37 -3.70
N LEU A 131 -6.94 0.79 -3.93
CA LEU A 131 -6.80 -0.67 -4.09
C LEU A 131 -7.30 -1.42 -2.84
N MET A 132 -6.92 -0.95 -1.65
CA MET A 132 -7.34 -1.57 -0.39
C MET A 132 -8.79 -1.25 -0.03
N ASN A 133 -9.30 -0.08 -0.39
CA ASN A 133 -10.70 0.26 -0.23
C ASN A 133 -11.61 -0.66 -1.06
N CYS A 134 -11.27 -0.91 -2.33
CA CYS A 134 -11.99 -1.89 -3.15
C CYS A 134 -11.90 -3.30 -2.54
N PHE A 135 -10.74 -3.69 -2.00
CA PHE A 135 -10.62 -4.97 -1.30
C PHE A 135 -11.55 -5.06 -0.07
N LEU A 136 -11.63 -4.00 0.74
CA LEU A 136 -12.52 -3.94 1.90
C LEU A 136 -13.99 -4.01 1.51
N GLU A 137 -14.41 -3.29 0.46
CA GLU A 137 -15.78 -3.33 -0.05
C GLU A 137 -16.18 -4.76 -0.47
N GLU A 138 -15.32 -5.44 -1.24
CA GLU A 138 -15.54 -6.82 -1.67
C GLU A 138 -15.48 -7.82 -0.50
N TYR A 139 -14.64 -7.58 0.50
CA TYR A 139 -14.57 -8.41 1.71
C TYR A 139 -15.83 -8.24 2.57
N ALA A 140 -16.31 -7.01 2.74
CA ALA A 140 -17.45 -6.68 3.58
C ALA A 140 -18.80 -7.10 2.99
N ALA A 141 -18.87 -7.33 1.68
CA ALA A 141 -20.04 -7.80 0.94
C ALA A 141 -20.22 -9.33 0.99
N ARG A 142 -19.22 -10.07 1.48
CA ARG A 142 -19.28 -11.51 1.74
C ARG A 142 -19.77 -11.79 3.16
#